data_AF-A0A7S2ADD0-F1
#
_entry.id   AF-A0A7S2ADD0-F1
#
_cell.length_a   1.000
_cell.length_b   1.000
_cell.length_c   1.000
_cell.angle_alpha   90.00
_cell.angle_beta   90.00
_cell.angle_gamma   90.00
#
_symmetry.space_group_name_H-M   'P 1'
#
loop_
_entity.id
_entity.type
_entity.pdbx_description
1 polymer ?
#
loop_
_entity_poly.entity_id
_entity_poly.type
_entity_poly.pdbx_seq_one_letter_code
_entity_poly.pdbx_strand_id
1 'polypeptide(L)'
;VKQDKFVSYCQGLPELKEEGGGDLLSEEQLKAAYGRLDSSGTGTEAKEEDLLEHLRVRMICSTVVSMTESLNVKGGKTIRKLDTQEVVEVLDPPSKDESVGLMRVKCRAEKDGKEGYVTMAGNQGTVYMEPYSPVTAMQKKIERSLQELAEAAKEVSKHIESKTEELKSVRSGPLSETRVDLGKIRPRVSKVQYAHSQLKKKVAEADKRMKERLEAEKRKRQEAANQKAAAAIVADVEAVLNESSAAVDAALPPVEKLVADRGAELDNPLKAMDEAEQGIVS
;
A
#
# COMPACT_ATOMS: atom_id res chain seq x y z
N VAL A 1 10.36 7.84 -23.57
CA VAL A 1 11.44 7.83 -22.56
C VAL A 1 12.19 6.52 -22.66
N LYS A 2 13.52 6.51 -22.66
CA LYS A 2 14.34 5.28 -22.69
C LYS A 2 14.49 4.68 -21.28
N GLN A 3 14.64 3.35 -21.17
CA GLN A 3 14.75 2.65 -19.89
C GLN A 3 15.84 3.22 -18.97
N ASP A 4 17.06 3.41 -19.48
CA ASP A 4 18.18 3.93 -18.67
C ASP A 4 17.94 5.34 -18.15
N LYS A 5 17.27 6.19 -18.95
CA LYS A 5 16.89 7.54 -18.52
C LYS A 5 15.84 7.50 -17.41
N PHE A 6 14.88 6.58 -17.48
CA PHE A 6 13.90 6.38 -16.42
C PHE A 6 14.54 5.89 -15.12
N VAL A 7 15.41 4.87 -15.22
CA VAL A 7 16.14 4.33 -14.06
C VAL A 7 16.97 5.42 -13.39
N SER A 8 17.79 6.13 -14.17
CA SER A 8 18.62 7.23 -13.66
C SER A 8 17.81 8.36 -13.04
N TYR A 9 16.66 8.72 -13.63
CA TYR A 9 15.75 9.70 -13.06
C TYR A 9 15.23 9.24 -11.70
N CYS A 10 14.74 8.01 -11.58
CA CYS A 10 14.22 7.47 -10.32
C CYS A 10 15.29 7.39 -9.23
N GLN A 11 16.53 7.01 -9.55
CA GLN A 11 17.65 6.99 -8.58
C GLN A 11 18.05 8.41 -8.12
N GLY A 12 17.78 9.42 -8.96
CA GLY A 12 17.98 10.83 -8.62
C GLY A 12 16.94 11.39 -7.64
N LEU A 13 15.77 10.74 -7.49
CA LEU A 13 14.69 11.24 -6.64
C LEU A 13 15.00 11.02 -5.15
N PRO A 14 15.09 12.08 -4.33
CA PRO A 14 15.32 11.93 -2.89
C PRO A 14 14.17 11.15 -2.20
N GLU A 15 12.95 11.21 -2.73
CA GLU A 15 11.79 10.48 -2.23
C GLU A 15 11.89 8.96 -2.46
N LEU A 16 12.77 8.53 -3.37
CA LEU A 16 13.11 7.12 -3.61
C LEU A 16 14.44 6.73 -2.97
N LYS A 17 14.86 7.45 -1.93
CA LYS A 17 15.98 7.05 -1.08
C LYS A 17 15.48 6.61 0.29
N GLU A 18 16.15 5.62 0.86
CA GLU A 18 15.98 5.23 2.26
C GLU A 18 16.57 6.32 3.16
N GLU A 19 16.11 6.41 4.42
CA GLU A 19 16.61 7.37 5.42
C GLU A 19 18.14 7.25 5.68
N GLY A 20 18.78 6.16 5.23
CA GLY A 20 20.23 5.95 5.24
C GLY A 20 20.94 6.13 3.88
N GLY A 21 20.32 6.86 2.94
CA GLY A 21 20.92 7.22 1.64
C GLY A 21 21.04 6.08 0.61
N GLY A 22 20.44 4.91 0.88
CA GLY A 22 20.33 3.83 -0.11
C GLY A 22 19.21 4.06 -1.11
N ASP A 23 19.33 3.48 -2.30
CA ASP A 23 18.22 3.45 -3.24
C ASP A 23 17.08 2.61 -2.65
N LEU A 24 15.89 3.20 -2.56
CA LEU A 24 14.69 2.54 -2.07
C LEU A 24 14.39 1.33 -2.96
N LEU A 25 14.45 1.49 -4.29
CA LEU A 25 14.22 0.44 -5.28
C LEU A 25 15.53 0.07 -5.98
N SER A 26 15.79 -1.23 -6.15
CA SER A 26 16.94 -1.68 -6.92
C SER A 26 16.80 -1.34 -8.40
N GLU A 27 17.92 -1.28 -9.12
CA GLU A 27 17.92 -1.08 -10.56
C GLU A 27 17.06 -2.13 -11.30
N GLU A 28 17.14 -3.40 -10.89
CA GLU A 28 16.31 -4.47 -11.45
C GLU A 28 14.81 -4.23 -11.22
N GLN A 29 14.43 -3.72 -10.05
CA GLN A 29 13.05 -3.37 -9.74
C GLN A 29 12.57 -2.16 -10.56
N LEU A 30 13.43 -1.16 -10.79
CA LEU A 30 13.13 -0.01 -11.64
C LEU A 30 13.01 -0.42 -13.11
N LYS A 31 13.88 -1.32 -13.60
CA LYS A 31 13.76 -1.90 -14.95
C LYS A 31 12.46 -2.70 -15.10
N ALA A 32 12.09 -3.49 -14.10
CA ALA A 32 10.83 -4.22 -14.07
C ALA A 32 9.61 -3.27 -14.00
N ALA A 33 9.71 -2.16 -13.28
CA ALA A 33 8.69 -1.11 -13.27
C ALA A 33 8.56 -0.45 -14.65
N TYR A 34 9.68 -0.13 -15.29
CA TYR A 34 9.70 0.39 -16.66
C TYR A 34 9.07 -0.59 -17.67
N GLY A 35 9.31 -1.89 -17.52
CA GLY A 35 8.65 -2.90 -18.35
C GLY A 35 7.12 -2.92 -18.22
N ARG A 36 6.57 -2.40 -17.12
CA ARG A 36 5.11 -2.21 -16.97
C ARG A 36 4.61 -0.90 -17.58
N LEU A 37 5.47 0.12 -17.64
CA LEU A 37 5.19 1.40 -18.29
C LEU A 37 5.10 1.26 -19.81
N ASP A 38 5.94 0.42 -20.42
CA ASP A 38 5.95 0.22 -21.87
C ASP A 38 4.75 -0.62 -22.34
N SER A 39 3.63 0.06 -22.63
CA SER A 39 2.41 -0.56 -23.16
C SER A 39 2.61 -1.21 -24.55
N SER A 40 3.68 -0.84 -25.27
CA SER A 40 4.02 -1.40 -26.58
C SER A 40 4.71 -2.76 -26.50
N GLY A 41 5.28 -3.11 -25.34
CA GLY A 41 6.01 -4.35 -25.10
C GLY A 41 7.29 -4.50 -25.93
N THR A 42 7.74 -3.44 -26.61
CA THR A 42 8.93 -3.45 -27.49
C THR A 42 10.24 -3.27 -26.73
N GLY A 43 10.18 -2.80 -25.48
CA GLY A 43 11.31 -2.61 -24.58
C GLY A 43 12.23 -1.44 -24.97
N THR A 44 11.91 -0.71 -26.03
CA THR A 44 12.80 0.34 -26.58
C THR A 44 12.48 1.71 -26.02
N GLU A 45 11.22 2.15 -26.07
CA GLU A 45 10.79 3.49 -25.63
C GLU A 45 9.35 3.49 -25.11
N ALA A 46 9.14 3.91 -23.86
CA ALA A 46 7.80 4.18 -23.34
C ALA A 46 7.29 5.54 -23.87
N LYS A 47 6.03 5.64 -24.28
CA LYS A 47 5.49 6.92 -24.76
C LYS A 47 5.20 7.86 -23.59
N GLU A 48 5.11 9.16 -23.88
CA GLU A 48 4.79 10.15 -22.86
C GLU A 48 3.40 9.89 -22.26
N GLU A 49 2.43 9.51 -23.10
CA GLU A 49 1.08 9.17 -22.67
C GLU A 49 1.06 7.97 -21.71
N ASP A 50 1.90 6.97 -21.96
CA ASP A 50 2.02 5.79 -21.09
C ASP A 50 2.60 6.16 -19.72
N LEU A 51 3.59 7.05 -19.70
CA LEU A 51 4.17 7.56 -18.46
C LEU A 51 3.13 8.37 -17.68
N LEU A 52 2.43 9.29 -18.35
CA LEU A 52 1.39 10.12 -17.73
C LEU A 52 0.26 9.26 -17.15
N GLU A 53 -0.15 8.21 -17.86
CA GLU A 53 -1.15 7.26 -17.37
C GLU A 53 -0.72 6.58 -16.06
N HIS A 54 0.56 6.24 -15.93
CA HIS A 54 1.11 5.65 -14.70
C HIS A 54 1.29 6.64 -13.55
N LEU A 55 1.34 7.94 -13.84
CA LEU A 55 1.42 9.00 -12.82
C LEU A 55 0.05 9.43 -12.29
N ARG A 56 -1.05 9.00 -12.92
CA ARG A 56 -2.40 9.27 -12.44
C ARG A 56 -2.65 8.61 -11.08
N VAL A 57 -2.96 9.43 -10.08
CA VAL A 57 -3.43 8.94 -8.79
C VAL A 57 -4.88 8.53 -8.94
N ARG A 58 -5.13 7.23 -8.87
CA ARG A 58 -6.48 6.65 -9.02
C ARG A 58 -6.99 6.10 -7.71
N MET A 59 -8.31 6.17 -7.53
CA MET A 59 -9.01 5.52 -6.43
C MET A 59 -10.17 4.71 -6.97
N ILE A 60 -10.55 3.67 -6.23
CA ILE A 60 -11.71 2.84 -6.50
C ILE A 60 -12.77 3.07 -5.43
N CYS A 61 -14.01 3.20 -5.87
CA CYS A 61 -15.17 3.35 -4.99
C CYS A 61 -15.51 2.02 -4.33
N SER A 62 -15.38 1.91 -3.00
CA SER A 62 -15.71 0.69 -2.24
C SER A 62 -17.18 0.59 -1.86
N THR A 63 -17.85 1.73 -1.70
CA THR A 63 -19.25 1.82 -1.30
C THR A 63 -19.90 2.95 -2.07
N VAL A 64 -21.13 2.74 -2.54
CA VAL A 64 -21.90 3.76 -3.27
C VAL A 64 -21.86 5.09 -2.52
N VAL A 65 -21.38 6.13 -3.18
CA VAL A 65 -21.16 7.46 -2.60
C VAL A 65 -21.60 8.56 -3.56
N SER A 66 -22.05 9.69 -3.03
CA SER A 66 -22.47 10.83 -3.86
C SER A 66 -21.27 11.72 -4.18
N MET A 67 -21.18 12.11 -5.45
CA MET A 67 -20.27 13.15 -5.94
C MET A 67 -21.01 14.49 -5.97
N THR A 68 -20.40 15.53 -5.41
CA THR A 68 -21.01 16.87 -5.34
C THR A 68 -20.14 17.93 -6.01
N GLU A 69 -20.74 19.05 -6.40
CA GLU A 69 -20.02 20.16 -7.07
C GLU A 69 -19.02 20.88 -6.16
N SER A 70 -19.31 20.96 -4.85
CA SER A 70 -18.51 21.71 -3.87
C SER A 70 -17.84 20.81 -2.83
N LEU A 71 -16.75 21.32 -2.25
CA LEU A 71 -16.08 20.71 -1.09
C LEU A 71 -17.01 20.64 0.13
N ASN A 72 -17.87 21.64 0.35
CA ASN A 72 -18.86 21.57 1.41
C ASN A 72 -20.04 20.66 0.98
N VAL A 73 -20.33 19.62 1.76
CA VAL A 73 -21.48 18.71 1.53
C VAL A 73 -22.79 19.42 1.83
N LYS A 74 -22.85 20.28 2.84
CA LYS A 74 -24.06 21.04 3.19
C LYS A 74 -24.33 22.09 2.11
N GLY A 75 -25.46 21.92 1.41
CA GLY A 75 -25.88 22.80 0.32
C GLY A 75 -25.20 22.50 -1.03
N GLY A 76 -24.29 21.53 -1.08
CA GLY A 76 -23.69 21.08 -2.34
C GLY A 76 -24.67 20.28 -3.18
N LYS A 77 -24.77 20.60 -4.48
CA LYS A 77 -25.59 19.82 -5.41
C LYS A 77 -24.91 18.51 -5.74
N THR A 78 -25.68 17.43 -5.73
CA THR A 78 -25.22 16.10 -6.17
C THR A 78 -25.14 16.08 -7.69
N ILE A 79 -23.96 15.80 -8.23
CA ILE A 79 -23.71 15.64 -9.66
C ILE A 79 -24.18 14.25 -10.12
N ARG A 80 -23.75 13.22 -9.37
CA ARG A 80 -24.11 11.81 -9.59
C ARG A 80 -23.75 10.97 -8.37
N LYS A 81 -24.12 9.69 -8.41
CA LYS A 81 -23.57 8.67 -7.51
C LYS A 81 -22.48 7.89 -8.22
N LEU A 82 -21.44 7.54 -7.47
CA LEU A 82 -20.44 6.57 -7.89
C LEU A 82 -20.91 5.19 -7.44
N ASP A 83 -20.87 4.24 -8.36
CA ASP A 83 -21.18 2.85 -8.06
C ASP A 83 -19.98 2.18 -7.40
N THR A 84 -20.21 1.09 -6.65
CA THR A 84 -19.11 0.25 -6.17
C THR A 84 -18.27 -0.22 -7.36
N GLN A 85 -16.95 -0.18 -7.21
CA GLN A 85 -15.91 -0.50 -8.20
C GLN A 85 -15.71 0.54 -9.30
N GLU A 86 -16.42 1.66 -9.25
CA GLU A 86 -16.15 2.77 -10.16
C GLU A 86 -14.78 3.39 -9.84
N VAL A 87 -13.97 3.62 -10.87
CA VAL A 87 -12.63 4.21 -10.75
C VAL A 87 -12.70 5.70 -11.01
N VAL A 88 -11.97 6.46 -10.21
CA VAL A 88 -11.83 7.91 -10.36
C VAL A 88 -10.36 8.30 -10.36
N GLU A 89 -10.04 9.32 -11.14
CA GLU A 89 -8.75 10.02 -11.11
C GLU A 89 -8.83 11.16 -10.08
N VAL A 90 -7.85 11.22 -9.18
CA VAL A 90 -7.72 12.31 -8.19
C VAL A 90 -7.14 13.53 -8.89
N LEU A 91 -7.85 14.66 -8.79
CA LEU A 91 -7.45 15.92 -9.39
C LEU A 91 -6.76 16.84 -8.38
N ASP A 92 -7.27 16.88 -7.14
CA ASP A 92 -6.71 17.70 -6.06
C ASP A 92 -6.41 16.83 -4.82
N PRO A 93 -5.40 17.20 -4.00
CA PRO A 93 -5.13 16.53 -2.73
C PRO A 93 -6.35 16.49 -1.80
N PRO A 94 -6.48 15.46 -0.94
CA PRO A 94 -7.54 15.37 0.04
C PRO A 94 -7.64 16.63 0.92
N SER A 95 -8.85 17.16 1.05
CA SER A 95 -9.16 18.37 1.81
C SER A 95 -10.31 18.12 2.77
N LYS A 96 -10.28 18.77 3.93
CA LYS A 96 -11.31 18.60 4.96
C LYS A 96 -12.48 19.55 4.71
N ASP A 97 -13.69 19.01 4.76
CA ASP A 97 -14.92 19.79 4.86
C ASP A 97 -15.14 20.17 6.33
N GLU A 98 -14.77 21.40 6.70
CA GLU A 98 -14.87 21.90 8.08
C GLU A 98 -16.31 21.95 8.62
N SER A 99 -17.32 21.93 7.75
CA SER A 99 -18.73 22.03 8.17
C SER A 99 -19.28 20.74 8.81
N VAL A 100 -18.66 19.60 8.48
CA VAL A 100 -19.08 18.25 8.89
C VAL A 100 -17.91 17.36 9.31
N GLY A 101 -16.67 17.85 9.20
CA GLY A 101 -15.45 17.15 9.59
C GLY A 101 -15.03 16.02 8.66
N LEU A 102 -15.53 15.99 7.42
CA LEU A 102 -15.29 14.89 6.49
C LEU A 102 -14.06 15.13 5.60
N MET A 103 -13.24 14.10 5.39
CA MET A 103 -12.18 14.13 4.37
C MET A 103 -12.79 13.90 2.99
N ARG A 104 -12.53 14.84 2.08
CA ARG A 104 -13.05 14.81 0.72
C ARG A 104 -11.93 15.01 -0.28
N VAL A 105 -12.20 14.59 -1.50
CA VAL A 105 -11.23 14.64 -2.59
C VAL A 105 -11.94 15.08 -3.86
N LYS A 106 -11.32 15.97 -4.63
CA LYS A 106 -11.80 16.32 -5.96
C LYS A 106 -11.30 15.27 -6.94
N CYS A 107 -12.19 14.68 -7.69
CA CYS A 107 -11.87 13.61 -8.62
C CYS A 107 -12.71 13.68 -9.89
N ARG A 108 -12.21 13.04 -10.95
CA ARG A 108 -12.90 12.80 -12.22
C ARG A 108 -13.26 11.33 -12.34
N ALA A 109 -14.53 11.02 -12.60
CA ALA A 109 -14.94 9.64 -12.86
C ALA A 109 -14.46 9.17 -14.23
N GLU A 110 -13.80 8.01 -14.30
CA GLU A 110 -13.34 7.46 -15.60
C GLU A 110 -14.53 6.99 -16.47
N LYS A 111 -15.65 6.63 -15.84
CA LYS A 111 -16.84 6.09 -16.51
C LYS A 111 -17.54 7.10 -17.42
N ASP A 112 -17.60 8.37 -17.02
CA ASP A 112 -18.34 9.41 -17.75
C ASP A 112 -17.65 10.78 -17.80
N GLY A 113 -16.43 10.90 -17.25
CA GLY A 113 -15.64 12.13 -17.25
C GLY A 113 -16.15 13.23 -16.31
N LYS A 114 -17.19 12.97 -15.49
CA LYS A 114 -17.71 14.00 -14.58
C LYS A 114 -16.76 14.24 -13.42
N GLU A 115 -16.60 15.51 -13.08
CA GLU A 115 -15.70 15.97 -12.02
C GLU A 115 -16.51 16.47 -10.82
N GLY A 116 -16.01 16.19 -9.62
CA GLY A 116 -16.61 16.70 -8.39
C GLY A 116 -15.91 16.20 -7.14
N TYR A 117 -16.47 16.55 -5.99
CA TYR A 117 -15.97 16.15 -4.68
C TYR A 117 -16.65 14.90 -4.18
N VAL A 118 -15.87 13.96 -3.67
CA VAL A 118 -16.34 12.70 -3.08
C VAL A 118 -15.77 12.57 -1.66
N THR A 119 -16.58 12.04 -0.75
CA THR A 119 -16.14 11.75 0.62
C THR A 119 -15.27 10.50 0.61
N MET A 120 -14.08 10.55 1.21
CA MET A 120 -13.17 9.39 1.25
C MET A 120 -13.55 8.41 2.36
N ALA A 121 -13.86 8.94 3.55
CA ALA A 121 -14.28 8.17 4.71
C ALA A 121 -15.37 8.93 5.49
N GLY A 122 -16.37 8.20 5.97
CA GLY A 122 -17.45 8.74 6.81
C GLY A 122 -17.07 8.82 8.28
N ASN A 123 -17.80 9.63 9.05
CA ASN A 123 -17.58 9.83 10.49
C ASN A 123 -17.76 8.55 11.35
N GLN A 124 -18.40 7.50 10.81
CA GLN A 124 -18.60 6.22 11.46
C GLN A 124 -17.62 5.14 10.98
N GLY A 125 -16.51 5.53 10.34
CA GLY A 125 -15.46 4.61 9.88
C GLY A 125 -15.74 3.90 8.55
N THR A 126 -16.85 4.20 7.87
CA THR A 126 -17.11 3.69 6.53
C THR A 126 -16.12 4.26 5.53
N VAL A 127 -15.37 3.41 4.84
CA VAL A 127 -14.46 3.81 3.75
C VAL A 127 -15.22 3.76 2.42
N TYR A 128 -15.24 4.88 1.71
CA TYR A 128 -15.90 5.00 0.40
C TYR A 128 -14.89 4.93 -0.74
N MET A 129 -13.68 5.45 -0.55
CA MET A 129 -12.63 5.48 -1.57
C MET A 129 -11.38 4.75 -1.07
N GLU A 130 -10.89 3.80 -1.85
CA GLU A 130 -9.65 3.06 -1.60
C GLU A 130 -8.64 3.37 -2.70
N PRO A 131 -7.32 3.32 -2.43
CA PRO A 131 -6.30 3.41 -3.46
C PRO A 131 -6.51 2.37 -4.57
N TYR A 132 -6.46 2.82 -5.82
CA TYR A 132 -6.54 1.92 -6.97
C TYR A 132 -5.22 1.18 -7.16
N SER A 133 -5.33 -0.10 -7.48
CA SER A 133 -4.27 -0.89 -8.09
C SER A 133 -4.91 -1.92 -9.03
N PRO A 134 -4.17 -2.43 -10.04
CA PRO A 134 -4.70 -3.49 -10.90
C PRO A 134 -5.16 -4.72 -10.10
N VAL A 135 -4.45 -5.03 -9.00
CA VAL A 135 -4.76 -6.14 -8.11
C VAL A 135 -6.05 -5.87 -7.32
N THR A 136 -6.19 -4.71 -6.69
CA THR A 136 -7.42 -4.37 -5.94
C THR A 136 -8.64 -4.28 -6.85
N ALA A 137 -8.48 -3.74 -8.07
CA ALA A 137 -9.54 -3.73 -9.07
C ALA A 137 -9.98 -5.15 -9.47
N MET A 138 -9.02 -6.04 -9.72
CA MET A 138 -9.30 -7.46 -10.00
C MET A 138 -10.02 -8.14 -8.82
N GLN A 139 -9.54 -7.96 -7.59
CA GLN A 139 -10.14 -8.53 -6.39
C GLN A 139 -11.59 -8.12 -6.24
N LYS A 140 -11.87 -6.81 -6.29
CA LYS A 140 -13.25 -6.28 -6.20
C LYS A 140 -14.11 -6.90 -7.31
N LYS A 141 -13.63 -6.94 -8.56
CA LYS A 141 -14.38 -7.55 -9.67
C LYS A 141 -14.75 -9.02 -9.37
N ILE A 142 -13.81 -9.82 -8.85
CA ILE A 142 -14.06 -11.20 -8.45
C ILE A 142 -15.13 -11.26 -7.34
N GLU A 143 -15.00 -10.44 -6.29
CA GLU A 143 -15.96 -10.38 -5.18
C GLU A 143 -17.37 -10.08 -5.67
N ARG A 144 -17.52 -9.11 -6.58
CA ARG A 144 -18.82 -8.76 -7.17
C ARG A 144 -19.39 -9.88 -8.03
N SER A 145 -18.60 -10.50 -8.90
CA SER A 145 -19.08 -11.62 -9.71
C SER A 145 -19.48 -12.82 -8.83
N LEU A 146 -18.77 -13.07 -7.72
CA LEU A 146 -19.17 -14.06 -6.73
C LEU A 146 -20.49 -13.67 -6.04
N GLN A 147 -20.68 -12.40 -5.68
CA GLN A 147 -21.90 -11.93 -5.06
C GLN A 147 -23.10 -12.05 -6.01
N GLU A 148 -22.97 -11.59 -7.26
CA GLU A 148 -24.00 -11.69 -8.29
C GLU A 148 -24.39 -13.16 -8.55
N LEU A 149 -23.42 -14.09 -8.60
CA LEU A 149 -23.69 -15.51 -8.74
C LEU A 149 -24.45 -16.09 -7.54
N ALA A 150 -24.09 -15.66 -6.31
CA ALA A 150 -24.77 -16.10 -5.09
C ALA A 150 -26.23 -15.64 -5.07
N GLU A 151 -26.48 -14.38 -5.40
CA GLU A 151 -27.83 -13.79 -5.46
C GLU A 151 -28.68 -14.46 -6.53
N ALA A 152 -28.14 -14.64 -7.74
CA ALA A 152 -28.83 -15.35 -8.81
C ALA A 152 -29.20 -16.79 -8.40
N ALA A 153 -28.27 -17.54 -7.80
CA ALA A 153 -28.54 -18.90 -7.34
C ALA A 153 -29.59 -18.94 -6.21
N LYS A 154 -29.58 -17.95 -5.32
CA LYS A 154 -30.58 -17.80 -4.24
C LYS A 154 -31.97 -17.52 -4.80
N GLU A 155 -32.10 -16.59 -5.74
CA GLU A 155 -33.38 -16.25 -6.36
C GLU A 155 -33.96 -17.42 -7.15
N VAL A 156 -33.12 -18.18 -7.88
CA VAL A 156 -33.57 -19.40 -8.56
C VAL A 156 -34.06 -20.45 -7.56
N SER A 157 -33.34 -20.68 -6.45
CA SER A 157 -33.77 -21.61 -5.39
C SER A 157 -35.14 -21.21 -4.82
N LYS A 158 -35.29 -19.94 -4.46
CA LYS A 158 -36.53 -19.37 -3.91
C LYS A 158 -37.70 -19.51 -4.89
N HIS A 159 -37.47 -19.25 -6.18
CA HIS A 159 -38.50 -19.39 -7.21
C HIS A 159 -38.95 -20.85 -7.36
N ILE A 160 -38.01 -21.80 -7.36
CA ILE A 160 -38.32 -23.23 -7.43
C ILE A 160 -39.11 -23.66 -6.20
N GLU A 161 -38.71 -23.25 -4.99
CA GLU A 161 -39.43 -23.57 -3.75
C GLU A 161 -40.87 -23.04 -3.78
N SER A 162 -41.05 -21.76 -4.14
CA SER A 162 -42.37 -21.13 -4.25
C SER A 162 -43.27 -21.88 -5.24
N LYS A 163 -42.76 -22.17 -6.45
CA LYS A 163 -43.56 -22.83 -7.50
C LYS A 163 -43.83 -24.30 -7.19
N THR A 164 -42.91 -25.00 -6.54
CA THR A 164 -43.17 -26.37 -6.06
C THR A 164 -44.29 -26.39 -5.02
N GLU A 165 -44.32 -25.44 -4.09
CA GLU A 165 -45.39 -25.36 -3.07
C GLU A 165 -46.74 -24.95 -3.67
N GLU A 166 -46.79 -23.98 -4.59
CA GLU A 166 -48.02 -23.61 -5.31
C GLU A 166 -48.65 -24.82 -6.03
N LEU A 167 -47.83 -25.70 -6.60
CA LEU A 167 -48.28 -26.88 -7.35
C LEU A 167 -48.47 -28.13 -6.47
N LYS A 168 -48.30 -28.04 -5.15
CA LYS A 168 -48.28 -29.20 -4.25
C LYS A 168 -49.58 -30.00 -4.23
N SER A 169 -50.72 -29.33 -4.39
CA SER A 169 -52.04 -29.99 -4.43
C SER A 169 -52.40 -30.57 -5.81
N VAL A 170 -51.68 -30.19 -6.87
CA VAL A 170 -51.92 -30.67 -8.24
C VAL A 170 -51.43 -32.12 -8.37
N ARG A 171 -52.32 -33.03 -8.74
CA ARG A 171 -52.04 -34.48 -8.77
C ARG A 171 -51.85 -35.08 -10.18
N SER A 172 -52.37 -34.44 -11.22
CA SER A 172 -52.33 -34.95 -12.59
C SER A 172 -52.25 -33.83 -13.63
N GLY A 173 -51.98 -34.21 -14.89
CA GLY A 173 -51.90 -33.28 -16.03
C GLY A 173 -50.58 -32.49 -16.10
N PRO A 174 -50.46 -31.57 -17.09
CA PRO A 174 -49.21 -30.87 -17.41
C PRO A 174 -48.59 -30.08 -16.23
N LEU A 175 -49.41 -29.59 -15.30
CA LEU A 175 -48.95 -28.86 -14.12
C LEU A 175 -48.31 -29.78 -13.06
N SER A 176 -48.78 -31.03 -12.95
CA SER A 176 -48.13 -32.05 -12.11
C SER A 176 -46.74 -32.40 -12.63
N GLU A 177 -46.60 -32.52 -13.95
CA GLU A 177 -45.33 -32.77 -14.64
C GLU A 177 -44.36 -31.60 -14.43
N THR A 178 -44.84 -30.37 -14.59
CA THR A 178 -44.05 -29.14 -14.32
C THR A 178 -43.48 -29.11 -12.90
N ARG A 179 -44.28 -29.50 -11.89
CA ARG A 179 -43.79 -29.61 -10.50
C ARG A 179 -42.66 -30.61 -10.36
N VAL A 180 -42.77 -31.78 -11.00
CA VAL A 180 -41.72 -32.81 -10.99
C VAL A 180 -40.44 -32.27 -11.62
N ASP A 181 -40.54 -31.56 -12.74
CA ASP A 181 -39.39 -30.98 -13.43
C ASP A 181 -38.73 -29.85 -12.63
N LEU A 182 -39.50 -28.99 -11.96
CA LEU A 182 -38.96 -28.03 -10.99
C LEU A 182 -38.17 -28.73 -9.87
N GLY A 183 -38.69 -29.87 -9.39
CA GLY A 183 -37.99 -30.72 -8.41
C GLY A 183 -36.63 -31.21 -8.91
N LYS A 184 -36.50 -31.55 -10.19
CA LYS A 184 -35.23 -31.98 -10.82
C LYS A 184 -34.21 -30.85 -10.95
N ILE A 185 -34.63 -29.58 -10.92
CA ILE A 185 -33.71 -28.43 -10.98
C ILE A 185 -33.05 -28.17 -9.61
N ARG A 186 -33.73 -28.49 -8.49
CA ARG A 186 -33.19 -28.25 -7.13
C ARG A 186 -31.76 -28.78 -6.93
N PRO A 187 -31.42 -30.05 -7.25
CA PRO A 187 -30.06 -30.55 -7.08
C PRO A 187 -29.01 -29.80 -7.90
N ARG A 188 -29.38 -29.27 -9.07
CA ARG A 188 -28.48 -28.47 -9.93
C ARG A 188 -28.14 -27.14 -9.27
N VAL A 189 -29.14 -26.46 -8.70
CA VAL A 189 -28.96 -25.20 -7.97
C VAL A 189 -28.10 -25.43 -6.73
N SER A 190 -28.36 -26.49 -5.96
CA SER A 190 -27.53 -26.86 -4.81
C SER A 190 -26.08 -27.13 -5.20
N LYS A 191 -25.83 -27.78 -6.34
CA LYS A 191 -24.47 -28.00 -6.85
C LYS A 191 -23.77 -26.68 -7.20
N VAL A 192 -24.48 -25.72 -7.80
CA VAL A 192 -23.95 -24.36 -8.09
C VAL A 192 -23.63 -23.62 -6.79
N GLN A 193 -24.54 -23.62 -5.81
CA GLN A 193 -24.32 -22.99 -4.51
C GLN A 193 -23.12 -23.59 -3.77
N TYR A 194 -22.96 -24.92 -3.82
CA TYR A 194 -21.80 -25.59 -3.24
C TYR A 194 -20.50 -25.20 -3.96
N ALA A 195 -20.48 -25.23 -5.29
CA ALA A 195 -19.30 -24.84 -6.08
C ALA A 195 -18.92 -23.36 -5.84
N HIS A 196 -19.91 -22.47 -5.74
CA HIS A 196 -19.72 -21.08 -5.37
C HIS A 196 -19.07 -20.94 -3.99
N SER A 197 -19.59 -21.65 -2.98
CA SER A 197 -19.02 -21.63 -1.62
C SER A 197 -17.56 -22.09 -1.60
N GLN A 198 -17.22 -23.15 -2.35
CA GLN A 198 -15.84 -23.62 -2.49
C GLN A 198 -14.95 -22.60 -3.20
N LEU A 199 -15.44 -21.99 -4.28
CA LEU A 199 -14.69 -20.95 -5.01
C LEU A 199 -14.44 -19.72 -4.12
N LYS A 200 -15.46 -19.26 -3.38
CA LYS A 200 -15.35 -18.14 -2.44
C LYS A 200 -14.29 -18.40 -1.38
N LYS A 201 -14.21 -19.62 -0.83
CA LYS A 201 -13.16 -20.01 0.11
C LYS A 201 -11.78 -19.94 -0.51
N LYS A 202 -11.60 -20.50 -1.71
CA LYS A 202 -10.31 -20.46 -2.44
C LYS A 202 -9.85 -19.04 -2.76
N VAL A 203 -10.77 -18.15 -3.15
CA VAL A 203 -10.47 -16.74 -3.39
C VAL A 203 -10.02 -16.06 -2.09
N ALA A 204 -10.74 -16.26 -0.99
CA ALA A 204 -10.36 -15.70 0.31
C ALA A 204 -8.99 -16.20 0.79
N GLU A 205 -8.67 -17.47 0.59
CA GLU A 205 -7.34 -18.03 0.89
C GLU A 205 -6.23 -17.43 0.02
N ALA A 206 -6.49 -17.22 -1.28
CA ALA A 206 -5.55 -16.59 -2.19
C ALA A 206 -5.30 -15.12 -1.80
N ASP A 207 -6.35 -14.38 -1.46
CA ASP A 207 -6.26 -12.99 -1.01
C ASP A 207 -5.47 -12.88 0.30
N LYS A 208 -5.70 -13.80 1.25
CA LYS A 208 -4.94 -13.87 2.50
C LYS A 208 -3.45 -14.09 2.22
N ARG A 209 -3.11 -15.09 1.39
CA ARG A 209 -1.70 -15.37 1.03
C ARG A 209 -1.04 -14.19 0.34
N MET A 210 -1.76 -13.48 -0.52
CA MET A 210 -1.26 -12.30 -1.20
C MET A 210 -0.95 -11.16 -0.21
N LYS A 211 -1.85 -10.89 0.74
CA LYS A 211 -1.65 -9.88 1.79
C LYS A 211 -0.45 -10.23 2.68
N GLU A 212 -0.35 -11.49 3.13
CA GLU A 212 0.78 -11.97 3.94
C GLU A 212 2.12 -11.80 3.21
N ARG A 213 2.19 -12.11 1.90
CA ARG A 213 3.40 -11.90 1.10
C ARG A 213 3.77 -10.43 0.99
N LEU A 214 2.78 -9.55 0.76
CA LEU A 214 3.02 -8.11 0.64
C LEU A 214 3.50 -7.50 1.96
N GLU A 215 2.92 -7.92 3.09
CA GLU A 215 3.34 -7.50 4.42
C GLU A 215 4.73 -8.04 4.78
N ALA A 216 5.02 -9.30 4.46
CA ALA A 216 6.35 -9.89 4.67
C ALA A 216 7.44 -9.15 3.87
N GLU A 217 7.17 -8.80 2.61
CA GLU A 217 8.11 -8.05 1.78
C GLU A 217 8.33 -6.62 2.30
N LYS A 218 7.26 -5.94 2.72
CA LYS A 218 7.35 -4.62 3.39
C LYS A 218 8.17 -4.70 4.67
N ARG A 219 7.93 -5.72 5.50
CA ARG A 219 8.66 -5.95 6.75
C ARG A 219 10.14 -6.21 6.49
N LYS A 220 10.46 -7.10 5.54
CA LYS A 220 11.84 -7.40 5.14
C LYS A 220 12.58 -6.14 4.69
N ARG A 221 11.91 -5.29 3.91
CA ARG A 221 12.47 -4.00 3.49
C ARG A 221 12.70 -3.06 4.66
N GLN A 222 11.74 -2.94 5.58
CA GLN A 222 11.89 -2.11 6.77
C GLN A 222 13.04 -2.60 7.66
N GLU A 223 13.16 -3.93 7.84
CA GLU A 223 14.26 -4.52 8.61
C GLU A 223 15.62 -4.24 7.96
N ALA A 224 15.73 -4.35 6.63
CA ALA A 224 16.95 -4.00 5.89
C ALA A 224 17.31 -2.51 6.03
N ALA A 225 16.33 -1.61 5.89
CA ALA A 225 16.53 -0.18 6.07
C ALA A 225 16.96 0.15 7.52
N ASN A 226 16.32 -0.46 8.53
CA ASN A 226 16.68 -0.29 9.93
C ASN A 226 18.09 -0.81 10.23
N GLN A 227 18.47 -1.97 9.68
CA GLN A 227 19.83 -2.52 9.83
C GLN A 227 20.88 -1.59 9.21
N LYS A 228 20.60 -1.06 8.02
CA LYS A 228 21.51 -0.11 7.35
C LYS A 228 21.66 1.18 8.14
N ALA A 229 20.56 1.75 8.65
CA ALA A 229 20.59 2.92 9.51
C ALA A 229 21.37 2.66 10.81
N ALA A 230 21.18 1.51 11.44
CA ALA A 230 21.93 1.12 12.63
C ALA A 230 23.44 0.97 12.34
N ALA A 231 23.81 0.38 11.20
CA ALA A 231 25.20 0.25 10.79
C ALA A 231 25.87 1.61 10.57
N ALA A 232 25.15 2.60 10.01
CA ALA A 232 25.66 3.96 9.86
C ALA A 232 25.93 4.61 11.23
N ILE A 233 25.00 4.49 12.18
CA ILE A 233 25.17 5.01 13.55
C ILE A 233 26.37 4.33 14.24
N VAL A 234 26.52 3.01 14.10
CA VAL A 234 27.66 2.28 14.66
C VAL A 234 28.97 2.79 14.06
N ALA A 235 29.04 3.00 12.74
CA ALA A 235 30.23 3.54 12.10
C ALA A 235 30.59 4.94 12.61
N ASP A 236 29.59 5.82 12.80
CA ASP A 236 29.79 7.15 13.37
C ASP A 236 30.30 7.08 14.82
N VAL A 237 29.74 6.20 15.64
CA VAL A 237 30.17 5.98 17.03
C VAL A 237 31.58 5.38 17.09
N GLU A 238 31.89 4.41 16.22
CA GLU A 238 33.23 3.83 16.11
C GLU A 238 34.27 4.88 15.72
N ALA A 239 33.94 5.79 14.80
CA ALA A 239 34.81 6.89 14.44
C ALA A 239 35.13 7.80 15.66
N VAL A 240 34.10 8.22 16.40
CA VAL A 240 34.27 9.06 17.60
C VAL A 240 35.01 8.31 18.73
N LEU A 241 34.73 7.03 18.92
CA LEU A 241 35.39 6.20 19.93
C LEU A 241 36.87 6.01 19.62
N ASN A 242 37.20 5.75 18.35
CA ASN A 242 38.59 5.62 17.91
C ASN A 242 39.36 6.94 18.08
N GLU A 243 38.76 8.08 17.74
CA GLU A 243 39.36 9.40 17.98
C GLU A 243 39.60 9.67 19.47
N SER A 244 38.58 9.40 20.30
CA SER A 244 38.67 9.58 21.75
C SER A 244 39.70 8.64 22.40
N SER A 245 39.77 7.39 21.94
CA SER A 245 40.71 6.39 22.45
C SER A 245 42.14 6.75 22.07
N ALA A 246 42.37 7.23 20.84
CA ALA A 246 43.68 7.72 20.42
C ALA A 246 44.16 8.90 21.27
N ALA A 247 43.26 9.82 21.63
CA ALA A 247 43.58 10.93 22.54
C ALA A 247 43.95 10.43 23.95
N VAL A 248 43.22 9.45 24.48
CA VAL A 248 43.54 8.84 25.78
C VAL A 248 44.88 8.09 25.75
N ASP A 249 45.13 7.30 24.71
CA ASP A 249 46.38 6.54 24.54
C ASP A 249 47.59 7.49 24.39
N ALA A 250 47.42 8.64 23.75
CA ALA A 250 48.46 9.67 23.69
C ALA A 250 48.74 10.32 25.05
N ALA A 251 47.70 10.53 25.86
CA ALA A 251 47.79 11.17 27.18
C ALA A 251 48.28 10.22 28.30
N LEU A 252 48.13 8.90 28.15
CA LEU A 252 48.49 7.91 29.17
C LEU A 252 49.99 7.89 29.52
N PRO A 253 50.94 7.78 28.57
CA PRO A 253 52.37 7.73 28.87
C PRO A 253 52.93 8.92 29.68
N PRO A 254 52.61 10.20 29.37
CA PRO A 254 53.09 11.32 30.18
C PRO A 254 52.48 11.32 31.59
N VAL A 255 51.21 10.91 31.73
CA VAL A 255 50.54 10.80 33.05
C VAL A 255 51.16 9.68 33.89
N GLU A 256 51.38 8.50 33.31
CA GLU A 256 52.00 7.36 34.02
C GLU A 256 53.42 7.69 34.50
N LYS A 257 54.21 8.38 33.65
CA LYS A 257 55.56 8.83 34.01
C LYS A 257 55.51 9.81 35.20
N LEU A 258 54.61 10.79 35.17
CA LEU A 258 54.42 11.74 36.26
C LEU A 258 54.03 11.04 37.58
N VAL A 259 53.17 10.02 37.52
CA VAL A 259 52.73 9.24 38.68
C VAL A 259 53.86 8.37 39.24
N ALA A 260 54.65 7.73 38.38
CA ALA A 260 55.78 6.89 38.77
C ALA A 260 56.89 7.69 39.47
N ASP A 261 57.20 8.87 38.95
CA ASP A 261 58.26 9.71 39.50
C ASP A 261 57.84 10.39 40.82
N ARG A 262 56.54 10.43 41.16
CA ARG A 262 55.96 11.17 42.32
C ARG A 262 56.43 12.63 42.45
N GLY A 263 57.00 13.20 41.38
CA GLY A 263 57.72 14.47 41.41
C GLY A 263 59.03 14.45 42.22
N ALA A 264 59.57 13.29 42.57
CA ALA A 264 60.70 13.12 43.50
C ALA A 264 62.09 13.10 42.83
N GLU A 265 62.20 12.81 41.53
CA GLU A 265 63.49 12.75 40.80
C GLU A 265 63.76 13.94 39.86
N LEU A 266 63.01 15.05 39.96
CA LEU A 266 63.15 16.19 39.03
C LEU A 266 63.45 17.50 39.78
N ASP A 267 64.53 18.18 39.37
CA ASP A 267 65.03 19.44 39.96
C ASP A 267 64.00 20.59 39.97
N ASN A 268 62.94 20.51 39.16
CA ASN A 268 61.85 21.49 39.12
C ASN A 268 60.49 20.83 38.83
N PRO A 269 59.68 20.51 39.86
CA PRO A 269 58.41 19.81 39.71
C PRO A 269 57.34 20.59 38.92
N LEU A 270 57.39 21.92 38.89
CA LEU A 270 56.48 22.74 38.07
C LEU A 270 56.70 22.53 36.57
N LYS A 271 57.98 22.46 36.16
CA LYS A 271 58.34 22.24 34.75
C LYS A 271 57.95 20.83 34.27
N ALA A 272 58.07 19.84 35.16
CA ALA A 272 57.63 18.47 34.88
C ALA A 272 56.11 18.36 34.72
N MET A 273 55.34 19.15 35.49
CA MET A 273 53.90 19.26 35.31
C MET A 273 53.52 19.99 34.02
N ASP A 274 54.20 21.10 33.68
CA ASP A 274 53.96 21.83 32.42
C ASP A 274 54.26 20.95 31.17
N GLU A 275 55.34 20.16 31.20
CA GLU A 275 55.69 19.24 30.10
C GLU A 275 54.68 18.08 29.98
N ALA A 276 54.15 17.57 31.09
CA ALA A 276 53.09 16.57 31.08
C ALA A 276 51.74 17.15 30.59
N GLU A 277 51.41 18.38 31.00
CA GLU A 277 50.20 19.09 30.56
C GLU A 277 50.25 19.42 29.06
N GLN A 278 51.40 19.84 28.53
CA GLN A 278 51.59 20.04 27.10
C GLN A 278 51.40 18.76 26.28
N GLY A 279 51.77 17.59 26.82
CA GLY A 279 51.55 16.29 26.17
C GLY A 279 50.12 15.75 26.27
N ILE A 280 49.28 16.31 27.14
CA ILE A 280 47.86 15.95 27.31
C ILE A 280 46.94 16.85 26.46
N VAL A 281 47.37 18.08 26.17
CA VAL A 281 46.56 19.11 25.50
C VAL A 281 46.76 19.17 23.97
N SER A 282 47.76 18.46 23.42
CA SER A 282 48.01 18.34 21.98
C SER A 282 47.26 17.18 21.32
#